data_AF-A0A7E5A202-F1
#
_entry.id   AF-A0A7E5A202-F1
#
_cell.length_a   1.000
_cell.length_b   1.000
_cell.length_c   1.000
_cell.angle_alpha   90.00
_cell.angle_beta   90.00
_cell.angle_gamma   90.00
#
_symmetry.space_group_name_H-M   'P 1'
#
loop_
_entity.id
_entity.type
_entity.pdbx_description
1 polymer ?
#
loop_
_entity_poly.entity_id
_entity_poly.type
_entity_poly.pdbx_seq_one_letter_code
_entity_poly.pdbx_strand_id
1 'polypeptide(L)'
;MLGQLVKSGRGPPSTITILRDGVSEGQFGMVVHKELPLIKKACAEFKPNWKPKFLVAIVTKRHHKRFVNEDLTNAPVGSFVTDKVVRPDCVEFFMACHKAIKGTTKFVQVSIIHNELKATTAELKPFLHSLSYGHQIVTSPVSLPTPVYQADDVATRGRDVLYTLRREKPQDIPLTLDGSVDFEALSRLLSYFDSPLAAKRCNA
;
A
#
# COMPACT_ATOMS: atom_id res chain seq x y z
N MET A 1 7.62 10.65 -6.39
CA MET A 1 7.86 10.27 -4.98
C MET A 1 9.34 10.32 -4.58
N LEU A 2 10.26 9.63 -5.26
CA LEU A 2 11.71 9.66 -4.93
C LEU A 2 12.32 11.07 -4.99
N GLY A 3 11.95 11.87 -5.99
CA GLY A 3 12.36 13.27 -6.07
C GLY A 3 11.87 14.14 -4.91
N GLN A 4 10.74 13.82 -4.26
CA GLN A 4 10.27 14.56 -3.09
C GLN A 4 11.04 14.20 -1.82
N LEU A 5 11.48 12.95 -1.66
CA LEU A 5 12.35 12.54 -0.55
C LEU A 5 13.69 13.26 -0.61
N VAL A 6 14.28 13.41 -1.80
CA VAL A 6 15.53 14.17 -1.97
C VAL A 6 15.32 15.67 -1.69
N LYS A 7 14.20 16.26 -2.13
CA LYS A 7 13.85 17.65 -1.80
C LYS A 7 13.72 17.91 -0.29
N SER A 8 13.39 16.88 0.50
CA SER A 8 13.31 17.00 1.97
C SER A 8 14.66 17.00 2.69
N GLY A 9 15.78 16.92 1.95
CA GLY A 9 17.14 16.97 2.50
C GLY A 9 17.63 15.66 3.13
N ARG A 10 16.82 14.59 3.13
CA ARG A 10 17.11 13.32 3.81
C ARG A 10 17.93 12.33 2.96
N GLY A 11 18.25 12.69 1.72
CA GLY A 11 18.92 11.79 0.77
C GLY A 11 18.07 10.58 0.36
N PRO A 12 18.58 9.73 -0.54
CA PRO A 12 17.89 8.51 -0.95
C PRO A 12 17.99 7.43 0.16
N PRO A 13 16.88 6.75 0.53
CA PRO A 13 16.88 5.84 1.66
C PRO A 13 17.69 4.56 1.37
N SER A 14 18.32 3.97 2.40
CA SER A 14 19.02 2.68 2.27
C SER A 14 18.08 1.49 2.13
N THR A 15 16.81 1.67 2.50
CA THR A 15 15.81 0.61 2.60
C THR A 15 14.47 1.12 2.09
N ILE A 16 13.77 0.28 1.31
CA ILE A 16 12.43 0.56 0.80
C ILE A 16 11.51 -0.59 1.20
N THR A 17 10.49 -0.28 1.99
CA THR A 17 9.40 -1.21 2.31
C THR A 17 8.20 -0.91 1.43
N ILE A 18 7.71 -1.93 0.72
CA ILE A 18 6.54 -1.86 -0.14
C ILE A 18 5.43 -2.67 0.52
N LEU A 19 4.31 -2.00 0.82
CA LEU A 19 3.08 -2.64 1.26
C LEU A 19 2.12 -2.66 0.09
N ARG A 20 1.80 -3.87 -0.39
CA ARG A 20 0.99 -4.06 -1.60
C ARG A 20 -0.34 -4.68 -1.23
N ASP A 21 -1.43 -3.93 -1.41
CA ASP A 21 -2.81 -4.43 -1.28
C ASP A 21 -3.44 -4.60 -2.66
N GLY A 22 -4.45 -5.47 -2.79
CA GLY A 22 -5.21 -5.67 -4.02
C GLY A 22 -4.65 -6.75 -4.94
N VAL A 23 -3.95 -7.76 -4.39
CA VAL A 23 -3.51 -8.95 -5.14
C VAL A 23 -3.96 -10.23 -4.43
N SER A 24 -4.36 -11.21 -5.23
CA SER A 24 -4.63 -12.56 -4.74
C SER A 24 -3.33 -13.38 -4.64
N GLU A 25 -3.40 -14.52 -3.95
CA GLU A 25 -2.26 -15.40 -3.74
C GLU A 25 -1.63 -15.87 -5.07
N GLY A 26 -2.44 -16.16 -6.09
CA GLY A 26 -1.96 -16.54 -7.42
C GLY A 26 -1.22 -15.44 -8.18
N GLN A 27 -1.28 -14.19 -7.69
CA GLN A 27 -0.62 -13.03 -8.30
C GLN A 27 0.68 -12.65 -7.57
N PHE A 28 1.09 -13.36 -6.52
CA PHE A 28 2.31 -13.02 -5.77
C PHE A 28 3.55 -13.06 -6.66
N GLY A 29 3.64 -14.05 -7.56
CA GLY A 29 4.71 -14.14 -8.55
C GLY A 29 4.76 -12.93 -9.48
N MET A 30 3.61 -12.33 -9.83
CA MET A 30 3.58 -11.12 -10.65
C MET A 30 4.20 -9.92 -9.91
N VAL A 31 3.95 -9.78 -8.60
CA VAL A 31 4.55 -8.71 -7.79
C VAL A 31 6.07 -8.87 -7.73
N VAL A 32 6.58 -10.08 -7.51
CA VAL A 32 8.03 -10.34 -7.41
C VAL A 32 8.73 -10.27 -8.76
N HIS A 33 8.13 -10.82 -9.82
CA HIS A 33 8.80 -10.99 -11.12
C HIS A 33 8.50 -9.85 -12.12
N LYS A 34 7.47 -9.03 -11.89
CA LYS A 34 7.14 -7.89 -12.75
C LYS A 34 7.23 -6.56 -12.02
N GLU A 35 6.49 -6.37 -10.92
CA GLU A 35 6.43 -5.07 -10.25
C GLU A 35 7.79 -4.69 -9.61
N LEU A 36 8.38 -5.58 -8.82
CA LEU A 36 9.64 -5.29 -8.11
C LEU A 36 10.83 -4.98 -9.05
N PRO A 37 11.07 -5.72 -10.16
CA PRO A 37 12.11 -5.36 -11.13
C PRO A 37 11.91 -3.97 -11.75
N LEU A 38 10.68 -3.59 -12.06
CA LEU A 38 10.38 -2.25 -12.57
C LEU A 38 10.69 -1.16 -11.54
N ILE A 39 10.37 -1.40 -10.26
CA ILE A 39 10.72 -0.48 -9.16
C ILE A 39 12.24 -0.37 -9.00
N LYS A 40 12.97 -1.49 -9.07
CA LYS A 40 14.44 -1.50 -9.04
C LYS A 40 15.05 -0.73 -10.20
N LYS A 41 14.51 -0.90 -11.41
CA LYS A 41 14.91 -0.14 -12.60
C LYS A 41 14.70 1.36 -12.40
N ALA A 42 13.53 1.78 -11.90
CA ALA A 42 13.25 3.18 -11.61
C ALA A 42 14.21 3.77 -10.54
N CYS A 43 14.63 2.99 -9.54
CA CYS A 43 15.63 3.43 -8.56
C CYS A 43 17.01 3.65 -9.21
N ALA A 44 17.41 2.76 -10.13
CA ALA A 44 18.67 2.87 -10.86
C ALA A 44 18.69 4.08 -11.81
N GLU A 45 17.57 4.37 -12.47
CA GLU A 45 17.39 5.56 -13.30
C GLU A 45 17.40 6.85 -12.47
N PHE A 46 16.83 6.82 -11.26
CA PHE A 46 16.80 7.99 -10.37
C PHE A 46 18.18 8.37 -9.84
N LYS A 47 18.99 7.40 -9.42
CA LYS A 47 20.36 7.64 -8.97
C LYS A 47 21.26 6.46 -9.33
N PRO A 48 22.16 6.61 -10.31
CA PRO A 48 23.18 5.62 -10.61
C PRO A 48 23.98 5.30 -9.34
N ASN A 49 24.19 4.02 -9.06
CA ASN A 49 24.84 3.47 -7.85
C ASN A 49 24.02 3.43 -6.55
N TRP A 50 22.79 3.94 -6.52
CA TRP A 50 21.91 3.75 -5.38
C TRP A 50 21.23 2.37 -5.44
N LYS A 51 21.54 1.52 -4.45
CA LYS A 51 21.01 0.15 -4.35
C LYS A 51 20.32 -0.06 -3.00
N PRO A 52 19.08 0.40 -2.83
CA PRO A 52 18.35 0.19 -1.59
C PRO A 52 18.01 -1.30 -1.42
N LYS A 53 17.90 -1.75 -0.16
CA LYS A 53 17.34 -3.06 0.16
C LYS A 53 15.81 -3.01 0.14
N PHE A 54 15.18 -4.05 -0.40
CA PHE A 54 13.73 -4.12 -0.51
C PHE A 54 13.10 -5.12 0.47
N LEU A 55 12.01 -4.67 1.10
CA LEU A 55 11.04 -5.51 1.80
C LEU A 55 9.71 -5.38 1.09
N VAL A 56 9.11 -6.49 0.65
CA VAL A 56 7.79 -6.48 0.01
C VAL A 56 6.85 -7.36 0.82
N ALA A 57 5.80 -6.73 1.34
CA ALA A 57 4.72 -7.38 2.07
C ALA A 57 3.41 -7.19 1.33
N ILE A 58 2.72 -8.29 1.07
CA ILE A 58 1.32 -8.26 0.64
C ILE A 58 0.45 -8.04 1.87
N VAL A 59 -0.45 -7.07 1.80
CA VAL A 59 -1.38 -6.72 2.87
C VAL A 59 -2.78 -6.94 2.36
N THR A 60 -3.51 -7.89 2.96
CA THR A 60 -4.86 -8.26 2.51
C THR A 60 -5.85 -8.09 3.64
N LYS A 61 -6.77 -7.12 3.50
CA LYS A 61 -7.89 -6.94 4.43
C LYS A 61 -9.08 -7.84 4.11
N ARG A 62 -9.33 -8.12 2.83
CA ARG A 62 -10.54 -8.83 2.37
C ARG A 62 -10.28 -10.33 2.25
N HIS A 63 -10.53 -11.07 3.33
CA HIS A 63 -10.45 -12.54 3.38
C HIS A 63 -11.57 -13.12 4.27
N HIS A 64 -11.73 -14.45 4.29
CA HIS A 64 -12.81 -15.10 5.05
C HIS A 64 -12.43 -15.40 6.52
N LYS A 65 -11.15 -15.52 6.84
CA LYS A 65 -10.66 -15.81 8.20
C LYS A 65 -11.12 -14.74 9.23
N ARG A 66 -11.56 -15.19 10.41
CA ARG A 66 -11.93 -14.39 11.59
C ARG A 66 -11.31 -15.04 12.82
N PHE A 67 -10.87 -14.22 13.75
CA PHE A 67 -10.23 -14.66 14.99
C PHE A 67 -10.95 -14.01 16.17
N VAL A 68 -11.29 -14.83 17.15
CA VAL A 68 -11.96 -14.45 18.39
C VAL A 68 -11.25 -15.15 19.54
N ASN A 69 -11.38 -14.59 20.74
CA ASN A 69 -10.96 -15.26 21.96
C ASN A 69 -11.91 -16.44 22.27
N GLU A 70 -11.55 -17.27 23.25
CA GLU A 70 -12.35 -18.43 23.67
C GLU A 70 -13.75 -18.02 24.19
N ASP A 71 -13.86 -16.84 24.81
CA ASP A 71 -15.11 -16.23 25.26
C ASP A 71 -15.92 -15.55 24.14
N LEU A 72 -15.55 -15.77 22.88
CA LEU A 72 -16.14 -15.18 21.68
C LEU A 72 -16.03 -13.65 21.61
N THR A 73 -15.15 -13.04 22.41
CA THR A 73 -14.84 -11.62 22.32
C THR A 73 -13.80 -11.33 21.25
N ASN A 74 -13.71 -10.05 20.86
CA ASN A 74 -12.68 -9.58 19.96
C ASN A 74 -11.30 -9.63 20.63
N ALA A 75 -10.31 -10.14 19.90
CA ALA A 75 -8.92 -10.07 20.32
C ALA A 75 -8.48 -8.60 20.51
N PRO A 76 -7.60 -8.31 21.49
CA PRO A 76 -7.08 -6.96 21.70
C PRO A 76 -6.26 -6.46 20.51
N VAL A 77 -6.18 -5.13 20.36
CA VAL A 77 -5.32 -4.49 19.36
C VAL A 77 -3.86 -4.87 19.60
N GLY A 78 -3.12 -5.19 18.55
CA GLY A 78 -1.76 -5.72 18.64
C GLY A 78 -1.69 -7.24 18.80
N SER A 79 -2.82 -7.95 18.75
CA SER A 79 -2.82 -9.41 18.66
C SER A 79 -2.30 -9.89 17.31
N PHE A 80 -1.53 -10.98 17.32
CA PHE A 80 -1.01 -11.63 16.11
C PHE A 80 -1.37 -13.12 16.10
N VAL A 81 -1.66 -13.65 14.91
CA VAL A 81 -1.77 -15.09 14.65
C VAL A 81 -0.66 -15.47 13.69
N THR A 82 0.26 -16.34 14.12
CA THR A 82 1.50 -16.65 13.39
C THR A 82 1.67 -18.13 13.07
N ASP A 83 0.79 -19.00 13.57
CA ASP A 83 0.90 -20.45 13.43
C ASP A 83 -0.46 -21.07 13.09
N LYS A 84 -0.44 -22.37 12.74
CA LYS A 84 -1.60 -23.27 12.46
C LYS A 84 -2.50 -22.90 11.27
N VAL A 85 -2.79 -21.62 11.06
CA VAL A 85 -3.74 -21.08 10.07
C VAL A 85 -3.07 -20.09 9.11
N VAL A 86 -1.74 -20.11 9.09
CA VAL A 86 -0.87 -19.37 8.17
C VAL A 86 -0.31 -20.31 7.12
N ARG A 87 0.16 -19.73 6.02
CA ARG A 87 0.83 -20.47 4.95
C ARG A 87 2.18 -21.07 5.40
N PRO A 88 2.52 -22.29 4.97
CA PRO A 88 3.83 -22.91 5.25
C PRO A 88 4.93 -22.49 4.27
N ASP A 89 4.57 -21.98 3.09
CA ASP A 89 5.51 -21.69 2.00
C ASP A 89 6.06 -20.26 2.00
N CYS A 90 5.50 -19.38 2.84
CA CYS A 90 5.99 -18.02 3.02
C CYS A 90 5.82 -17.55 4.48
N VAL A 91 6.52 -16.48 4.84
CA VAL A 91 6.33 -15.86 6.15
C VAL A 91 5.00 -15.10 6.12
N GLU A 92 4.00 -15.66 6.77
CA GLU A 92 2.65 -15.08 6.86
C GLU A 92 2.20 -14.94 8.32
N PHE A 93 1.46 -13.87 8.61
CA PHE A 93 0.78 -13.70 9.87
C PHE A 93 -0.47 -12.83 9.71
N PHE A 94 -1.36 -12.90 10.69
CA PHE A 94 -2.53 -12.03 10.79
C PHE A 94 -2.34 -11.07 11.97
N MET A 95 -2.74 -9.81 11.82
CA MET A 95 -2.61 -8.81 12.88
C MET A 95 -3.90 -8.02 13.12
N ALA A 96 -4.29 -7.87 14.38
CA ALA A 96 -5.39 -7.02 14.82
C ALA A 96 -4.91 -5.56 14.94
N CYS A 97 -5.04 -4.79 13.86
CA CYS A 97 -4.57 -3.40 13.85
C CYS A 97 -5.47 -2.41 14.60
N HIS A 98 -6.76 -2.71 14.74
CA HIS A 98 -7.74 -1.78 15.28
C HIS A 98 -8.77 -2.51 16.13
N LYS A 99 -9.43 -1.76 17.01
CA LYS A 99 -10.59 -2.25 17.75
C LYS A 99 -11.83 -2.11 16.87
N ALA A 100 -12.54 -3.21 16.61
CA ALA A 100 -13.84 -3.11 15.96
C ALA A 100 -14.84 -2.41 16.88
N ILE A 101 -15.44 -1.32 16.39
CA ILE A 101 -16.54 -0.63 17.08
C ILE A 101 -17.80 -1.50 17.06
N LYS A 102 -18.03 -2.23 15.96
CA LYS A 102 -19.17 -3.12 15.77
C LYS A 102 -18.73 -4.41 15.09
N GLY A 103 -19.27 -5.53 15.54
CA GLY A 103 -19.02 -6.86 14.98
C GLY A 103 -17.64 -7.42 15.34
N THR A 104 -17.20 -8.40 14.54
CA THR A 104 -15.92 -9.10 14.75
C THR A 104 -14.76 -8.36 14.10
N THR A 105 -13.65 -8.22 14.83
CA THR A 105 -12.43 -7.57 14.35
C THR A 105 -11.87 -8.28 13.13
N LYS A 106 -11.69 -7.51 12.07
CA LYS A 106 -11.05 -7.99 10.85
C LYS A 106 -9.55 -7.86 11.00
N PHE A 107 -8.88 -8.99 11.21
CA PHE A 107 -7.42 -9.03 11.16
C PHE A 107 -6.94 -8.76 9.74
N VAL A 108 -5.77 -8.15 9.64
CA VAL A 108 -5.07 -7.93 8.37
C VAL A 108 -4.15 -9.11 8.13
N GLN A 109 -4.29 -9.77 6.98
CA GLN A 109 -3.35 -10.80 6.54
C GLN A 109 -2.11 -10.12 5.96
N VAL A 110 -0.94 -10.54 6.40
CA VAL A 110 0.34 -10.06 5.88
C VAL A 110 1.15 -11.26 5.40
N SER A 111 1.56 -11.23 4.14
CA SER A 111 2.45 -12.25 3.56
C SER A 111 3.72 -11.58 3.05
N ILE A 112 4.88 -11.96 3.59
CA ILE A 112 6.18 -11.42 3.18
C ILE A 112 6.67 -12.23 1.97
N ILE A 113 6.74 -11.57 0.82
CA ILE A 113 7.08 -12.21 -0.47
C ILE A 113 8.50 -11.89 -0.93
N HIS A 114 9.13 -10.85 -0.36
CA HIS A 114 10.53 -10.50 -0.64
C HIS A 114 11.16 -9.80 0.56
N ASN A 115 12.33 -10.24 1.03
CA ASN A 115 12.99 -9.69 2.23
C ASN A 115 14.52 -9.66 2.08
N GLU A 116 15.05 -8.61 1.46
CA GLU A 116 16.50 -8.38 1.36
C GLU A 116 17.14 -7.89 2.66
N LEU A 117 16.31 -7.40 3.60
CA LEU A 117 16.76 -6.95 4.90
C LEU A 117 17.16 -8.13 5.79
N LYS A 118 16.66 -9.34 5.48
CA LYS A 118 16.73 -10.53 6.33
C LYS A 118 16.14 -10.28 7.72
N ALA A 119 15.16 -9.39 7.80
CA ALA A 119 14.45 -9.08 9.04
C ALA A 119 13.65 -10.30 9.50
N THR A 120 13.66 -10.55 10.80
CA THR A 120 12.93 -11.65 11.42
C THR A 120 11.45 -11.32 11.56
N THR A 121 10.60 -12.35 11.68
CA THR A 121 9.17 -12.15 11.95
C THR A 121 8.93 -11.38 13.26
N ALA A 122 9.82 -11.52 14.25
CA ALA A 122 9.76 -10.78 15.51
C ALA A 122 9.94 -9.27 15.33
N GLU A 123 10.77 -8.85 14.36
CA GLU A 123 10.97 -7.44 14.02
C GLU A 123 9.88 -6.90 13.09
N LEU A 124 9.45 -7.72 12.12
CA LEU A 124 8.48 -7.32 11.09
C LEU A 124 7.09 -7.05 11.67
N LYS A 125 6.62 -7.86 12.61
CA LYS A 125 5.31 -7.72 13.25
C LYS A 125 5.09 -6.34 13.90
N PRO A 126 5.90 -5.91 14.88
CA PRO A 126 5.72 -4.60 15.52
C PRO A 126 5.97 -3.46 14.54
N PHE A 127 6.94 -3.59 13.63
CA PHE A 127 7.17 -2.58 12.59
C PHE A 127 5.92 -2.35 11.74
N LEU A 128 5.34 -3.41 11.16
CA LEU A 128 4.17 -3.30 10.29
C LEU A 128 2.91 -2.87 11.06
N HIS A 129 2.75 -3.31 12.30
CA HIS A 129 1.65 -2.88 13.16
C HIS A 129 1.75 -1.39 13.53
N SER A 130 2.97 -0.88 13.80
CA SER A 130 3.17 0.54 14.13
C SER A 130 2.70 1.47 13.02
N LEU A 131 2.76 1.03 11.76
CA LEU A 131 2.30 1.82 10.61
C LEU A 131 0.79 2.09 10.65
N SER A 132 0.00 1.29 11.38
CA SER A 132 -1.44 1.51 11.56
C SER A 132 -1.77 2.69 12.49
N TYR A 133 -0.79 3.20 13.24
CA TYR A 133 -0.93 4.37 14.12
C TYR A 133 -0.56 5.69 13.41
N GLY A 134 -0.04 5.62 12.18
CA GLY A 134 0.41 6.78 11.42
C GLY A 134 -0.70 7.58 10.73
N HIS A 135 -1.97 7.18 10.87
CA HIS A 135 -3.07 7.78 10.13
C HIS A 135 -3.48 9.11 10.79
N GLN A 136 -3.01 10.22 10.21
CA GLN A 136 -3.04 11.58 10.80
C GLN A 136 -4.44 12.19 10.98
N ILE A 137 -5.52 11.46 10.69
CA ILE A 137 -6.91 11.93 10.81
C ILE A 137 -7.52 11.53 12.16
N VAL A 138 -7.09 10.41 12.73
CA VAL A 138 -7.62 9.89 14.00
C VAL A 138 -6.52 9.60 14.99
N THR A 139 -6.83 9.67 16.29
CA THR A 139 -5.90 9.37 17.38
C THR A 139 -5.86 7.90 17.77
N SER A 140 -6.61 7.05 17.04
CA SER A 140 -6.68 5.60 17.23
C SER A 140 -6.05 4.86 16.04
N PRO A 141 -5.53 3.64 16.23
CA PRO A 141 -4.98 2.90 15.11
C PRO A 141 -6.07 2.47 14.13
N VAL A 142 -5.77 2.56 12.85
CA VAL A 142 -6.71 2.23 11.78
C VAL A 142 -6.56 0.77 11.35
N SER A 143 -7.55 0.30 10.58
CA SER A 143 -7.66 -1.13 10.23
C SER A 143 -6.61 -1.68 9.26
N LEU A 144 -5.73 -0.84 8.72
CA LEU A 144 -4.67 -1.17 7.76
C LEU A 144 -3.43 -0.33 8.08
N PRO A 145 -2.23 -0.76 7.70
CA PRO A 145 -1.07 0.14 7.68
C PRO A 145 -1.38 1.42 6.91
N THR A 146 -1.03 2.58 7.48
CA THR A 146 -1.35 3.90 6.91
C THR A 146 -0.96 4.05 5.43
N PRO A 147 0.21 3.57 4.95
CA PRO A 147 0.55 3.69 3.53
C PRO A 147 -0.45 3.00 2.60
N VAL A 148 -0.99 1.84 3.02
CA VAL A 148 -2.02 1.12 2.26
C VAL A 148 -3.33 1.89 2.26
N TYR A 149 -3.73 2.37 3.44
CA TYR A 149 -4.94 3.17 3.59
C TYR A 149 -4.91 4.42 2.69
N GLN A 150 -3.79 5.15 2.69
CA GLN A 150 -3.62 6.33 1.84
C GLN A 150 -3.61 5.99 0.34
N ALA A 151 -3.03 4.84 -0.04
CA ALA A 151 -3.05 4.40 -1.43
C ALA A 151 -4.49 4.15 -1.91
N ASP A 152 -5.33 3.53 -1.08
CA ASP A 152 -6.74 3.29 -1.37
C ASP A 152 -7.55 4.60 -1.52
N ASP A 153 -7.31 5.58 -0.63
CA ASP A 153 -7.98 6.89 -0.69
C ASP A 153 -7.59 7.65 -1.97
N VAL A 154 -6.30 7.66 -2.32
CA VAL A 154 -5.79 8.31 -3.54
C VAL A 154 -6.32 7.60 -4.79
N ALA A 155 -6.40 6.27 -4.80
CA ALA A 155 -6.97 5.50 -5.90
C ALA A 155 -8.48 5.77 -6.06
N THR A 156 -9.21 5.85 -4.95
CA THR A 156 -10.64 6.23 -4.92
C THR A 156 -10.83 7.62 -5.50
N ARG A 157 -10.05 8.61 -5.07
CA ARG A 157 -10.08 9.96 -5.62
C ARG A 157 -9.78 9.97 -7.13
N GLY A 158 -8.74 9.28 -7.57
CA GLY A 158 -8.36 9.22 -8.99
C GLY A 158 -9.49 8.64 -9.86
N ARG A 159 -10.15 7.59 -9.37
CA ARG A 159 -11.34 7.00 -10.01
C ARG A 159 -12.48 8.03 -10.12
N ASP A 160 -12.80 8.74 -9.04
CA ASP A 160 -13.92 9.68 -9.01
C ASP A 160 -13.68 10.91 -9.91
N VAL A 161 -12.43 11.38 -9.97
CA VAL A 161 -11.99 12.42 -10.92
C VAL A 161 -12.17 11.94 -12.37
N LEU A 162 -11.75 10.71 -12.69
CA LEU A 162 -11.91 10.15 -14.03
C LEU A 162 -13.39 9.99 -14.41
N TYR A 163 -14.25 9.54 -13.49
CA TYR A 163 -15.69 9.44 -13.75
C TYR A 163 -16.32 10.80 -14.01
N THR A 164 -15.92 11.82 -13.25
CA THR A 164 -16.38 13.20 -13.46
C THR A 164 -15.97 13.70 -14.85
N LEU A 165 -14.72 13.50 -15.26
CA LEU A 165 -14.23 13.87 -16.59
C LEU A 165 -15.07 13.19 -17.69
N ARG A 166 -15.29 11.88 -17.57
CA ARG A 166 -16.11 11.11 -18.52
C ARG A 166 -17.55 11.62 -18.64
N ARG A 167 -18.11 12.13 -17.54
CA ARG A 167 -19.49 12.62 -17.51
C ARG A 167 -19.61 14.04 -18.05
N GLU A 168 -18.70 14.93 -17.69
CA GLU A 168 -18.83 16.36 -17.94
C GLU A 168 -18.10 16.83 -19.19
N LYS A 169 -16.95 16.23 -19.50
CA LYS A 169 -16.11 16.60 -20.65
C LYS A 169 -15.47 15.36 -21.30
N PRO A 170 -16.27 14.45 -21.87
CA PRO A 170 -15.75 13.24 -22.52
C PRO A 170 -14.78 13.54 -23.67
N GLN A 171 -14.92 14.69 -24.33
CA GLN A 171 -14.05 15.15 -25.42
C GLN A 171 -12.62 15.51 -24.95
N ASP A 172 -12.44 15.77 -23.66
CA ASP A 172 -11.12 16.12 -23.09
C ASP A 172 -10.30 14.86 -22.73
N ILE A 173 -10.84 13.66 -22.92
CA ILE A 173 -10.13 12.40 -22.69
C ILE A 173 -9.09 12.23 -23.80
N PRO A 174 -7.79 12.23 -23.47
CA PRO A 174 -6.76 12.08 -24.50
C PRO A 174 -6.80 10.67 -25.07
N LEU A 175 -6.78 10.60 -26.40
CA LEU A 175 -6.76 9.37 -27.17
C LEU A 175 -5.44 9.26 -27.92
N THR A 176 -4.95 8.04 -28.06
CA THR A 176 -3.84 7.69 -28.94
C THR A 176 -4.29 7.69 -30.40
N LEU A 177 -3.33 7.56 -31.33
CA LEU A 177 -3.61 7.54 -32.78
C LEU A 177 -4.53 6.37 -33.20
N ASP A 178 -4.51 5.26 -32.46
CA ASP A 178 -5.39 4.10 -32.64
C ASP A 178 -6.77 4.27 -31.99
N GLY A 179 -7.05 5.43 -31.37
CA GLY A 179 -8.32 5.73 -30.71
C GLY A 179 -8.50 5.09 -29.33
N SER A 180 -7.45 4.45 -28.78
CA SER A 180 -7.44 4.00 -27.39
C SER A 180 -7.11 5.14 -26.44
N VAL A 181 -7.39 4.97 -25.14
CA VAL A 181 -7.13 6.05 -24.16
C VAL A 181 -5.64 6.17 -23.92
N ASP A 182 -5.09 7.38 -24.09
CA ASP A 182 -3.71 7.69 -23.72
C ASP A 182 -3.62 7.86 -22.20
N PHE A 183 -3.26 6.77 -21.51
CA PHE A 183 -3.13 6.77 -20.06
C PHE A 183 -2.02 7.68 -19.54
N GLU A 184 -0.97 7.96 -20.32
CA GLU A 184 0.11 8.84 -19.89
C GLU A 184 -0.36 10.29 -19.91
N ALA A 185 -0.94 10.72 -21.03
CA ALA A 185 -1.53 12.06 -21.14
C ALA A 185 -2.68 12.26 -20.14
N LEU A 186 -3.53 11.24 -19.95
CA LEU A 186 -4.62 11.28 -18.97
C LEU A 186 -4.09 11.40 -17.54
N SER A 187 -3.02 10.68 -17.20
CA SER A 187 -2.39 10.77 -15.88
C SER A 187 -1.82 12.16 -15.63
N ARG A 188 -1.23 12.82 -16.64
CA ARG A 188 -0.74 14.21 -16.54
C ARG A 188 -1.89 15.21 -16.40
N LEU A 189 -2.96 15.04 -17.18
CA LEU A 189 -4.15 15.90 -17.14
C LEU A 189 -4.84 15.85 -15.77
N LEU A 190 -4.98 14.65 -15.20
CA LEU A 190 -5.66 14.44 -13.92
C LEU A 190 -4.73 14.59 -12.71
N SER A 191 -3.41 14.70 -12.93
CA SER A 191 -2.42 14.88 -11.87
C SER A 191 -2.64 16.21 -11.17
N TYR A 192 -2.73 16.14 -9.84
CA TYR A 192 -2.75 17.33 -9.01
C TYR A 192 -1.39 18.05 -8.97
N PHE A 193 -0.29 17.31 -9.14
CA PHE A 193 1.07 17.81 -8.92
C PHE A 193 1.50 18.89 -9.90
N ASP A 194 0.90 18.91 -11.09
CA ASP A 194 1.20 19.88 -12.15
C ASP A 194 0.12 20.97 -12.23
N SER A 195 -0.83 20.98 -11.30
CA SER A 195 -1.92 21.96 -11.23
C SER A 195 -1.55 23.16 -10.36
N PRO A 196 -2.21 24.32 -10.51
CA PRO A 196 -2.07 25.47 -9.59
C PRO A 196 -2.41 25.13 -8.14
N LEU A 197 -3.11 24.01 -7.94
CA LEU A 197 -3.47 23.53 -6.62
C LEU A 197 -2.36 22.68 -6.00
N ALA A 198 -1.30 22.24 -6.72
CA ALA A 198 -0.27 21.33 -6.23
C ALA A 198 0.32 21.66 -4.84
N ALA A 199 0.36 22.94 -4.46
CA ALA A 199 0.85 23.43 -3.17
C ALA A 199 -0.21 23.49 -2.05
N LYS A 200 -1.50 23.24 -2.35
CA LYS A 200 -2.59 23.26 -1.39
C LYS A 200 -2.81 21.85 -0.83
N ARG A 201 -2.87 21.74 0.49
CA ARG A 201 -3.32 20.49 1.13
C ARG A 201 -4.85 20.45 1.05
N CYS A 202 -5.38 19.64 0.15
CA CYS A 202 -6.78 19.24 0.23
C CYS A 202 -6.80 17.94 1.02
N ASN A 203 -7.35 17.95 2.23
CA ASN A 203 -7.63 16.70 2.94
C ASN A 203 -8.64 15.94 2.07
N ALA A 204 -8.28 14.73 1.67
CA ALA A 204 -9.19 13.79 1.03
C ALA A 204 -10.12 13.20 2.09
#